data_AF-A0A950SFK1-F1
#
_entry.id   AF-A0A950SFK1-F1
#
_cell.length_a   1.000
_cell.length_b   1.000
_cell.length_c   1.000
_cell.angle_alpha   90.00
_cell.angle_beta   90.00
_cell.angle_gamma   90.00
#
_symmetry.space_group_name_H-M   'P 1'
#
loop_
_entity.id
_entity.type
_entity.pdbx_description
1 polymer ?
#
loop_
_entity_poly.entity_id
_entity_poly.type
_entity_poly.pdbx_seq_one_letter_code
_entity_poly.pdbx_strand_id
1 'polypeptide(L)'
;MISVTERVDEEIGRRSDVVGIYPNDRALIRLAGMPLIEQNDEWLVQRRYLSDHFIRLVLSPLGGSELARSNNNTEEVATLNAG
;
A
#
# COMPACT_ATOMS: atom_id res chain seq x y z
N MET A 1 8.97 -20.88 -6.93
CA MET A 1 8.47 -19.48 -6.95
C MET A 1 9.17 -18.77 -5.81
N ILE A 2 10.15 -17.92 -6.13
CA ILE A 2 10.92 -17.15 -5.15
C ILE A 2 10.01 -16.03 -4.59
N SER A 3 10.08 -15.78 -3.29
CA SER A 3 9.31 -14.70 -2.65
C SER A 3 9.88 -13.32 -3.01
N VAL A 4 9.05 -12.27 -2.94
CA VAL A 4 9.51 -10.91 -3.26
C VAL A 4 10.71 -10.48 -2.41
N THR A 5 10.74 -10.85 -1.13
CA THR A 5 11.85 -10.53 -0.24
C THR A 5 13.14 -11.21 -0.66
N GLU A 6 13.10 -12.51 -0.97
CA GLU A 6 14.28 -13.22 -1.46
C GLU A 6 14.83 -12.62 -2.75
N ARG A 7 13.96 -12.18 -3.67
CA ARG A 7 14.38 -11.53 -4.91
C ARG A 7 15.11 -10.20 -4.64
N VAL A 8 14.65 -9.44 -3.65
CA VAL A 8 15.28 -8.17 -3.25
C VAL A 8 16.64 -8.43 -2.58
N ASP A 9 16.73 -9.40 -1.68
CA ASP A 9 17.98 -9.74 -0.99
C ASP A 9 19.05 -10.24 -1.97
N GLU A 10 18.67 -11.07 -2.95
CA GLU A 10 19.56 -11.54 -4.01
C GLU A 10 20.07 -10.37 -4.88
N GLU A 11 19.19 -9.41 -5.22
CA GLU A 11 19.56 -8.24 -6.01
C GLU A 11 20.48 -7.28 -5.24
N ILE A 12 20.25 -7.10 -3.93
CA ILE A 12 21.14 -6.31 -3.06
C ILE A 12 22.54 -6.96 -2.99
N GLY A 13 22.60 -8.29 -2.85
CA GLY A 13 23.85 -9.05 -2.87
C GLY A 13 24.61 -8.85 -4.18
N ARG A 14 23.95 -9.11 -5.31
CA ARG A 14 24.54 -8.95 -6.66
C ARG A 14 25.08 -7.55 -6.93
N ARG A 15 24.38 -6.50 -6.46
CA ARG A 15 24.84 -5.11 -6.62
C ARG A 15 25.99 -4.77 -5.67
N SER A 16 26.00 -5.35 -4.48
CA SER A 16 27.09 -5.18 -3.52
C SER A 16 28.38 -5.84 -4.00
N ASP A 17 28.29 -6.98 -4.67
CA ASP A 17 29.43 -7.67 -5.27
C ASP A 17 30.16 -6.82 -6.33
N VAL A 18 29.44 -5.96 -7.05
CA VAL A 18 30.01 -5.05 -8.06
C VAL A 18 30.73 -3.86 -7.42
N VAL A 19 30.20 -3.34 -6.31
CA VAL A 19 30.77 -2.16 -5.65
C VAL A 19 31.98 -2.52 -4.78
N GLY A 20 31.92 -3.65 -4.06
CA GLY A 20 33.00 -4.16 -3.21
C GLY A 20 33.25 -3.34 -1.93
N ILE A 21 33.56 -2.04 -2.06
CA ILE A 21 33.88 -1.14 -0.94
C ILE A 21 33.03 0.12 -1.01
N TYR A 22 32.43 0.49 0.12
CA TYR A 22 31.60 1.69 0.24
C TYR A 22 32.38 2.85 0.89
N PRO A 23 32.28 4.08 0.35
CA PRO A 23 32.98 5.24 0.90
C PRO A 23 32.35 5.78 2.20
N ASN A 24 31.11 5.40 2.52
CA ASN A 24 30.40 5.70 3.76
C ASN A 24 29.08 4.90 3.82
N ASP A 25 28.47 4.86 5.01
CA ASP A 25 27.20 4.17 5.24
C ASP A 25 26.05 4.72 4.38
N ARG A 26 26.07 6.03 4.06
CA ARG A 26 25.03 6.62 3.18
C ARG A 26 25.08 6.03 1.77
N ALA A 27 26.26 5.64 1.28
CA ALA A 27 26.38 4.98 -0.02
C ALA A 27 25.76 3.59 0.00
N LEU A 28 26.00 2.81 1.05
CA LEU A 28 25.38 1.51 1.26
C LEU A 28 23.85 1.62 1.35
N ILE A 29 23.35 2.55 2.18
CA ILE A 29 21.90 2.76 2.36
C ILE A 29 21.23 3.15 1.04
N ARG A 30 21.86 3.98 0.21
CA ARG A 30 21.31 4.34 -1.11
C ARG A 30 21.22 3.14 -2.04
N LEU A 31 22.25 2.28 -2.05
CA LEU A 31 22.26 1.08 -2.89
C LEU A 31 21.18 0.08 -2.45
N ALA A 32 21.10 -0.19 -1.14
CA ALA A 32 20.11 -1.10 -0.57
C ALA A 32 18.68 -0.53 -0.66
N GLY A 33 18.52 0.79 -0.55
CA GLY A 33 17.23 1.48 -0.59
C GLY A 33 16.60 1.55 -1.99
N MET A 34 17.42 1.62 -3.04
CA MET A 34 16.92 1.72 -4.42
C MET A 34 16.00 0.55 -4.83
N PRO A 35 16.36 -0.74 -4.68
CA PRO A 35 15.48 -1.85 -5.04
C PRO A 35 14.24 -1.95 -4.13
N LEU A 36 14.31 -1.47 -2.89
CA LEU A 36 13.16 -1.42 -1.98
C LEU A 36 12.11 -0.39 -2.44
N ILE A 37 12.56 0.77 -2.92
CA ILE A 37 11.67 1.80 -3.48
C ILE A 37 10.98 1.28 -4.74
N GLU A 38 11.73 0.65 -5.65
CA GLU A 38 11.20 0.05 -6.88
C GLU A 38 10.11 -0.99 -6.57
N GLN A 39 10.38 -1.90 -5.62
CA GLN A 39 9.42 -2.93 -5.22
C GLN A 39 8.20 -2.34 -4.51
N ASN A 40 8.39 -1.28 -3.72
CA ASN A 40 7.29 -0.55 -3.09
C ASN A 40 6.40 0.14 -4.14
N ASP A 41 6.98 0.75 -5.16
CA ASP A 41 6.23 1.39 -6.24
C ASP A 41 5.42 0.37 -7.04
N GLU A 42 6.01 -0.78 -7.36
CA GLU A 42 5.28 -1.91 -7.96
C GLU A 42 4.08 -2.33 -7.10
N TRP A 43 4.29 -2.44 -5.78
CA TRP A 43 3.21 -2.80 -4.85
C TRP A 43 2.11 -1.74 -4.77
N LEU A 44 2.46 -0.45 -4.77
CA LEU A 44 1.50 0.66 -4.74
C LEU A 44 0.65 0.71 -6.02
N VAL A 45 1.23 0.37 -7.17
CA VAL A 45 0.52 0.31 -8.46
C VAL A 45 -0.39 -0.92 -8.52
N GLN A 46 0.11 -2.07 -8.07
CA GLN A 46 -0.57 -3.36 -8.25
C GLN A 46 -1.65 -3.60 -7.19
N ARG A 47 -1.47 -3.07 -5.98
CA ARG A 47 -2.49 -3.05 -4.93
C ARG A 47 -2.95 -1.62 -4.79
N ARG A 48 -4.13 -1.31 -5.32
CA ARG A 48 -4.82 -0.03 -5.12
C ARG A 48 -5.25 0.07 -3.65
N TYR A 49 -4.27 0.30 -2.76
CA TYR A 49 -4.42 0.31 -1.30
C TYR A 49 -5.40 1.39 -0.83
N LEU A 50 -5.65 2.39 -1.69
CA LEU A 50 -6.67 3.40 -1.50
C LEU A 50 -7.71 3.25 -2.61
N SER A 51 -8.91 2.78 -2.27
CA SER A 51 -9.98 2.69 -3.25
C SER A 51 -10.46 4.10 -3.65
N ASP A 52 -10.88 4.26 -4.90
CA ASP A 52 -11.45 5.53 -5.39
C ASP A 52 -12.61 6.02 -4.50
N HIS A 53 -13.38 5.08 -3.95
CA HIS A 53 -14.45 5.40 -3.00
C HIS A 53 -13.91 6.08 -1.73
N PHE A 54 -12.83 5.57 -1.15
CA PHE A 54 -12.21 6.13 0.04
C PHE A 54 -11.56 7.49 -0.24
N ILE A 55 -10.91 7.64 -1.40
CA ILE A 55 -10.36 8.93 -1.86
C ILE A 55 -11.48 9.97 -1.95
N ARG A 56 -12.60 9.62 -2.61
CA ARG A 56 -13.75 10.53 -2.72
C ARG A 56 -14.35 10.88 -1.36
N LEU A 57 -14.38 9.94 -0.43
CA LEU A 57 -14.89 10.18 0.92
C LEU A 57 -14.02 11.19 1.68
N VAL A 58 -12.70 10.99 1.70
CA VAL A 58 -11.75 11.87 2.40
C VAL A 58 -11.69 13.27 1.77
N LEU A 59 -11.78 13.35 0.44
CA LEU A 59 -11.73 14.62 -0.29
C LEU A 59 -13.09 15.33 -0.39
N SER A 60 -14.17 14.71 0.11
CA SER A 60 -15.49 15.34 0.10
C SER A 60 -15.56 16.46 1.16
N PRO A 61 -16.04 17.67 0.80
CA PRO A 61 -16.11 18.81 1.73
C PRO A 61 -17.11 18.61 2.89
N LEU A 62 -17.84 17.48 2.94
CA LEU A 62 -18.84 17.14 3.96
C LEU A 62 -18.49 15.87 4.77
N GLY A 63 -17.23 15.41 4.66
CA GLY A 63 -16.61 14.29 5.39
C GLY A 63 -17.52 13.43 6.27
N GLY A 64 -17.88 12.24 5.78
CA GLY A 64 -18.27 11.10 6.61
C GLY A 64 -19.69 11.04 7.18
N SER A 65 -20.52 12.08 7.04
CA SER A 65 -21.85 12.10 7.69
C SER A 65 -22.96 11.29 7.01
N GLU A 66 -22.77 10.84 5.77
CA GLU A 66 -23.84 10.21 4.97
C GLU A 66 -23.87 8.67 5.09
N LEU A 67 -22.72 8.04 5.35
CA LEU A 67 -22.65 6.58 5.50
C LEU A 67 -23.23 6.09 6.83
N ALA A 68 -23.26 6.92 7.89
CA ALA A 68 -23.94 6.55 9.13
C ALA A 68 -25.49 6.53 9.00
N ARG A 69 -26.05 7.21 7.98
CA ARG A 69 -27.49 7.29 7.72
C ARG A 69 -28.03 6.24 6.74
N SER A 70 -27.16 5.45 6.10
CA SER A 70 -27.61 4.37 5.22
C SER A 70 -27.74 3.04 5.97
N ASN A 71 -27.04 2.88 7.10
CA ASN A 71 -26.93 1.60 7.81
C ASN A 71 -28.13 1.35 8.72
N ASN A 72 -28.75 2.42 9.24
CA ASN A 72 -29.94 2.35 10.10
C ASN A 72 -31.25 2.13 9.31
N ASN A 73 -31.30 2.58 8.05
CA ASN A 73 -32.51 2.44 7.23
C ASN A 73 -32.73 1.01 6.72
N THR A 74 -31.66 0.19 6.62
CA THR A 74 -31.75 -1.20 6.15
C THR A 74 -32.21 -2.16 7.27
N GLU A 75 -31.93 -1.85 8.54
CA GLU A 75 -32.41 -2.65 9.68
C GLU A 75 -33.87 -2.32 10.05
N GLU A 76 -34.33 -1.08 9.82
CA GLU A 76 -35.72 -0.69 10.10
C GLU A 76 -36.72 -1.25 9.07
N VAL A 77 -36.34 -1.35 7.79
CA VAL A 77 -37.19 -2.00 6.76
C VAL A 77 -37.26 -3.52 6.89
N ALA A 78 -36.30 -4.17 7.56
CA ALA A 78 -36.33 -5.61 7.81
C ALA A 78 -37.32 -6.00 8.93
N THR A 79 -37.50 -5.13 9.94
CA THR A 79 -38.46 -5.34 11.03
C THR A 79 -39.90 -4.98 10.66
N LEU A 80 -40.09 -4.12 9.66
CA LEU A 80 -41.42 -3.76 9.12
C LEU A 80 -41.98 -4.78 8.11
N ASN A 81 -41.13 -5.60 7.48
CA ASN A 81 -41.54 -6.62 6.50
C ASN A 81 -41.64 -8.05 7.09
N ALA A 82 -41.49 -8.19 8.41
CA ALA A 82 -41.57 -9.47 9.12
C ALA A 82 -42.92 -9.69 9.84
N GLY A 83 -43.92 -8.85 9.58
CA GLY A 83 -45.28 -8.93 10.13
C GLY A 83 -46.33 -9.23 9.07
#